data_AF-A0A961S0W3-F1
#
_entry.id   AF-A0A961S0W3-F1
#
_cell.length_a   1.000
_cell.length_b   1.000
_cell.length_c   1.000
_cell.angle_alpha   90.00
_cell.angle_beta   90.00
_cell.angle_gamma   90.00
#
_symmetry.space_group_name_H-M   'P 1'
#
loop_
_entity.id
_entity.type
_entity.pdbx_description
1 polymer ?
#
loop_
_entity_poly.entity_id
_entity_poly.type
_entity_poly.pdbx_seq_one_letter_code
_entity_poly.pdbx_strand_id
1 'polypeptide(L)'
;PFAEDVVAAYYCAFDPATPAKAKGILLGALAYFIMPIDIIPDFIVGLGFTDDMAVLLAAFNVIRTHLKPQHRDQARETLDRLRKDETVAV
;
A
#
# COMPACT_ATOMS: atom_id res chain seq x y z
N PRO A 1 -3.55 10.20 8.82
CA PRO A 1 -3.22 8.81 9.23
C PRO A 1 -3.07 7.83 8.06
N PHE A 2 -4.05 7.68 7.16
CA PHE A 2 -3.98 6.69 6.06
C PHE A 2 -2.90 6.98 5.01
N ALA A 3 -2.79 8.24 4.53
CA ALA A 3 -1.81 8.61 3.51
C ALA A 3 -0.35 8.40 3.97
N GLU A 4 -0.02 8.80 5.21
CA GLU A 4 1.31 8.57 5.81
C GLU A 4 1.67 7.08 5.82
N ASP A 5 0.68 6.26 6.16
CA ASP A 5 0.79 4.82 6.27
C ASP A 5 1.02 4.16 4.89
N VAL A 6 0.33 4.62 3.85
CA VAL A 6 0.54 4.17 2.46
C VAL A 6 1.92 4.57 1.95
N VAL A 7 2.34 5.82 2.18
CA VAL A 7 3.65 6.31 1.77
C VAL A 7 4.77 5.60 2.56
N ALA A 8 4.57 5.31 3.84
CA ALA A 8 5.51 4.53 4.63
C ALA A 8 5.61 3.08 4.12
N ALA A 9 4.50 2.46 3.70
CA ALA A 9 4.52 1.14 3.07
C ALA A 9 5.26 1.15 1.72
N TYR A 10 5.15 2.25 0.95
CA TYR A 10 5.96 2.44 -0.24
C TYR A 10 7.47 2.44 0.11
N TYR A 11 7.91 3.24 1.08
CA TYR A 11 9.33 3.21 1.51
C TYR A 11 9.77 1.84 2.03
N CYS A 12 8.90 1.16 2.78
CA CYS A 12 9.15 -0.19 3.29
C CYS A 12 9.31 -1.22 2.17
N ALA A 13 8.53 -1.12 1.09
CA ALA A 13 8.62 -2.01 -0.06
C ALA A 13 10.00 -1.97 -0.74
N PHE A 14 10.60 -0.78 -0.81
CA PHE A 14 11.89 -0.55 -1.45
C PHE A 14 13.08 -0.62 -0.47
N ASP A 15 12.88 -0.73 0.85
CA ASP A 15 13.94 -0.92 1.83
C ASP A 15 14.66 -2.28 1.60
N PRO A 16 15.97 -2.31 1.31
CA PRO A 16 16.76 -3.55 1.19
C PRO A 16 16.70 -4.44 2.43
N ALA A 17 16.54 -3.83 3.62
CA ALA A 17 16.45 -4.53 4.89
C ALA A 17 15.04 -5.08 5.19
N THR A 18 14.06 -4.86 4.30
CA THR A 18 12.74 -5.51 4.41
C THR A 18 12.85 -6.99 3.99
N PRO A 19 12.37 -7.93 4.83
CA PRO A 19 12.44 -9.36 4.53
C PRO A 19 11.83 -9.70 3.16
N ALA A 20 12.49 -10.59 2.41
CA ALA A 20 12.03 -11.00 1.09
C ALA A 20 10.59 -11.56 1.10
N LYS A 21 10.18 -12.19 2.21
CA LYS A 21 8.81 -12.66 2.41
C LYS A 21 7.79 -11.51 2.44
N ALA A 22 8.09 -10.41 3.12
CA ALA A 22 7.22 -9.24 3.16
C ALA A 22 7.13 -8.57 1.78
N LYS A 23 8.24 -8.48 1.05
CA LYS A 23 8.26 -8.00 -0.34
C LYS A 23 7.45 -8.92 -1.26
N GLY A 24 7.58 -10.23 -1.11
CA GLY A 24 6.83 -11.23 -1.87
C GLY A 24 5.32 -11.14 -1.62
N ILE A 25 4.88 -10.86 -0.40
CA ILE A 25 3.46 -10.66 -0.08
C ILE A 25 2.94 -9.36 -0.69
N LEU A 26 3.70 -8.26 -0.61
CA LEU A 26 3.34 -7.00 -1.26
C LEU A 26 3.22 -7.18 -2.78
N LEU A 27 4.23 -7.79 -3.41
CA LEU A 27 4.22 -8.06 -4.86
C LEU A 27 3.11 -9.04 -5.23
N GLY A 28 2.83 -10.05 -4.42
CA GLY A 28 1.74 -11.01 -4.63
C GLY A 28 0.36 -10.34 -4.52
N ALA A 29 0.17 -9.43 -3.56
CA ALA A 29 -1.05 -8.66 -3.45
C ALA A 29 -1.22 -7.66 -4.60
N LEU A 30 -0.14 -7.02 -5.05
CA LEU A 30 -0.17 -6.15 -6.22
C LEU A 30 -0.44 -6.95 -7.50
N ALA A 31 0.17 -8.12 -7.64
CA ALA A 31 -0.08 -9.03 -8.74
C ALA A 31 -1.52 -9.54 -8.72
N TYR A 32 -2.10 -9.84 -7.55
CA TYR A 32 -3.51 -10.18 -7.40
C TYR A 32 -4.40 -9.00 -7.81
N PHE A 33 -4.09 -7.77 -7.38
CA PHE A 33 -4.83 -6.56 -7.75
C PHE A 33 -4.79 -6.29 -9.26
N ILE A 34 -3.69 -6.62 -9.93
CA ILE A 34 -3.50 -6.36 -11.37
C ILE A 34 -3.96 -7.54 -12.24
N MET A 35 -3.86 -8.79 -11.76
CA MET A 35 -4.23 -9.98 -12.52
C MET A 35 -5.73 -10.26 -12.40
N PRO A 36 -6.50 -10.15 -13.50
CA PRO A 36 -7.96 -10.33 -13.49
C PRO A 36 -8.41 -11.80 -13.43
N ILE A 37 -7.55 -12.74 -13.03
CA ILE A 37 -7.86 -14.18 -13.08
C ILE A 37 -8.77 -14.62 -11.91
N ASP A 38 -8.68 -13.97 -10.74
CA ASP A 38 -9.59 -14.22 -9.60
C ASP A 38 -10.87 -13.36 -9.64
N ILE A 39 -10.99 -12.43 -10.61
CA ILE A 39 -12.22 -11.67 -10.90
C ILE A 39 -13.25 -12.56 -11.62
N ILE A 40 -12.85 -13.71 -12.15
CA ILE A 40 -13.72 -14.56 -12.99
C ILE A 40 -14.67 -15.45 -12.15
N PRO A 41 -14.29 -16.03 -10.99
CA PRO A 41 -15.19 -16.95 -10.29
C PRO A 41 -16.28 -16.27 -9.45
N ASP A 42 -15.96 -15.22 -8.69
CA ASP A 42 -16.90 -14.65 -7.69
C ASP A 42 -17.70 -13.43 -8.19
N PHE A 43 -17.27 -12.76 -9.26
CA PHE A 43 -18.02 -11.68 -9.91
C PHE A 43 -19.34 -12.18 -10.55
N ILE A 44 -19.49 -13.51 -10.70
CA ILE A 44 -20.72 -14.17 -11.15
C ILE A 44 -21.85 -14.10 -10.08
N VAL A 45 -21.58 -13.75 -8.80
CA VAL A 45 -22.59 -13.84 -7.72
C VAL A 45 -23.06 -12.48 -7.11
N GLY A 46 -22.41 -11.34 -7.41
CA GLY A 46 -23.12 -10.03 -7.44
C GLY A 46 -22.90 -8.96 -6.36
N LEU A 47 -21.66 -8.65 -5.92
CA LEU A 47 -21.36 -7.51 -5.03
C LEU A 47 -19.99 -6.84 -5.36
N GLY A 48 -19.88 -6.17 -6.52
CA GLY A 48 -18.58 -5.84 -7.15
C GLY A 48 -17.87 -4.52 -6.78
N PHE A 49 -17.88 -4.03 -5.53
CA PHE A 49 -17.08 -2.82 -5.17
C PHE A 49 -16.28 -2.90 -3.86
N THR A 50 -16.62 -3.81 -2.95
CA THR A 50 -15.94 -3.94 -1.64
C THR A 50 -14.65 -4.76 -1.71
N ASP A 51 -14.52 -5.61 -2.74
CA ASP A 51 -13.47 -6.63 -2.84
C ASP A 51 -12.08 -6.02 -3.13
N ASP A 52 -11.99 -5.02 -4.03
CA ASP A 52 -10.73 -4.34 -4.38
C ASP A 52 -10.09 -3.62 -3.18
N MET A 53 -10.91 -2.99 -2.34
CA MET A 53 -10.46 -2.34 -1.10
C MET A 53 -10.04 -3.35 -0.04
N ALA A 54 -10.76 -4.48 0.08
CA ALA A 54 -10.47 -5.50 1.08
C ALA A 54 -9.09 -6.12 0.86
N VAL A 55 -8.74 -6.41 -0.40
CA VAL A 55 -7.44 -6.95 -0.79
C VAL A 55 -6.32 -5.96 -0.52
N LEU A 56 -6.48 -4.69 -0.92
CA LEU A 56 -5.50 -3.63 -0.66
C LEU A 56 -5.30 -3.42 0.84
N LEU A 57 -6.37 -3.43 1.64
CA LEU A 57 -6.31 -3.30 3.10
C LEU A 57 -5.66 -4.51 3.77
N ALA A 58 -5.93 -5.73 3.28
CA ALA A 58 -5.31 -6.95 3.78
C ALA A 58 -3.80 -6.94 3.53
N ALA A 59 -3.38 -6.60 2.31
CA ALA A 59 -1.97 -6.44 1.95
C ALA A 59 -1.30 -5.39 2.84
N PHE A 60 -1.96 -4.23 2.99
CA PHE A 60 -1.49 -3.14 3.82
C PHE A 60 -1.29 -3.54 5.29
N ASN A 61 -2.19 -4.33 5.86
CA ASN A 61 -2.06 -4.84 7.23
C ASN A 61 -0.86 -5.79 7.40
N VAL A 62 -0.51 -6.58 6.39
CA VAL A 62 0.68 -7.45 6.45
C VAL A 62 1.98 -6.63 6.45
N ILE A 63 2.00 -5.52 5.71
CA ILE A 63 3.19 -4.65 5.64
C ILE A 63 3.30 -3.75 6.87
N ARG A 64 2.17 -3.36 7.48
CA ARG A 64 2.13 -2.54 8.70
C ARG A 64 2.99 -3.12 9.83
N THR A 65 3.07 -4.44 9.96
CA THR A 65 3.91 -5.10 10.99
C THR A 65 5.41 -5.00 10.71
N HIS A 66 5.80 -4.62 9.49
CA HIS A 66 7.17 -4.43 9.06
C HIS A 66 7.55 -2.94 8.93
N LEU A 67 6.61 -2.02 9.19
CA LEU A 67 6.89 -0.59 9.18
C LEU A 67 7.82 -0.21 10.34
N LYS A 68 9.03 0.19 9.99
CA LYS A 68 9.99 0.78 10.93
C LYS A 68 9.69 2.27 11.13
N PRO A 69 10.12 2.87 12.26
CA PRO A 69 10.00 4.32 12.49
C PRO A 69 10.56 5.15 11.32
N GLN A 70 11.70 4.73 10.77
CA GLN A 70 12.36 5.37 9.64
C GLN A 70 11.44 5.52 8.40
N HIS A 71 10.61 4.53 8.10
CA HIS A 71 9.67 4.59 6.96
C HIS A 71 8.55 5.61 7.20
N ARG A 72 8.10 5.75 8.46
CA ARG A 72 7.08 6.73 8.86
C ARG A 72 7.65 8.14 8.82
N ASP A 73 8.90 8.32 9.26
CA ASP A 73 9.57 9.62 9.22
C ASP A 73 9.74 10.12 7.78
N GLN A 74 10.20 9.25 6.87
CA GLN A 74 10.30 9.55 5.43
C GLN A 74 8.93 9.88 4.79
N ALA A 75 7.89 9.17 5.21
CA ALA A 75 6.53 9.44 4.76
C ALA A 75 6.01 10.81 5.21
N ARG A 76 6.26 11.17 6.47
CA ARG A 76 5.89 12.49 7.01
C ARG A 76 6.59 13.62 6.27
N GLU A 77 7.90 13.50 6.07
CA GLU A 77 8.67 14.52 5.36
C GLU A 77 8.16 14.72 3.93
N THR A 78 7.85 13.62 3.23
CA THR A 78 7.31 13.68 1.86
C THR A 78 5.94 14.34 1.82
N LEU A 79 5.05 13.99 2.74
CA LEU A 79 3.72 14.60 2.82
C LEU A 79 3.79 16.08 3.20
N ASP A 80 4.69 16.45 4.12
CA ASP A 80 4.91 17.84 4.50
C ASP A 80 5.47 18.67 3.34
N ARG A 81 6.37 18.11 2.54
CA ARG A 81 6.86 18.75 1.32
C ARG A 81 5.74 18.96 0.30
N LEU A 82 4.98 17.91 -0.03
CA LEU A 82 3.87 18.00 -0.99
C LEU A 82 2.81 19.03 -0.56
N ARG A 83 2.49 19.09 0.73
CA ARG A 83 1.56 20.08 1.28
C ARG A 83 2.10 21.51 1.16
N LYS A 84 3.40 21.72 1.39
CA LYS A 84 4.03 23.04 1.21
C LYS A 84 4.00 23.46 -0.25
N ASP A 85 4.33 22.56 -1.17
CA ASP A 85 4.32 22.84 -2.60
C ASP A 85 2.91 23.20 -3.09
N GLU A 86 1.88 22.51 -2.61
CA GLU A 86 0.47 22.82 -2.88
C GLU A 86 0.07 24.20 -2.32
N THR A 87 0.57 24.57 -1.14
CA THR A 87 0.29 25.89 -0.53
C THR A 87 0.98 27.05 -1.26
N VAL A 88 2.10 26.80 -1.94
CA VAL A 88 2.85 27.81 -2.72
C VAL A 88 2.32 27.94 -4.14
N ALA A 89 1.60 26.94 -4.64
CA ALA A 89 1.00 26.92 -5.97
C ALA A 89 -0.41 27.55 -6.04
N VAL A 90 -0.98 27.99 -4.91
CA VAL A 90 -2.30 28.65 -4.78
C VAL A 90 -2.12 30.12 -4.43
#